data_AF-A0A6A5YA29-F1
#
_entry.id   AF-A0A6A5YA29-F1
#
_cell.length_a   1.000
_cell.length_b   1.000
_cell.length_c   1.000
_cell.angle_alpha   90.00
_cell.angle_beta   90.00
_cell.angle_gamma   90.00
#
_symmetry.space_group_name_H-M   'P 1'
#
loop_
_entity.id
_entity.type
_entity.pdbx_description
1 polymer ?
#
loop_
_entity_poly.entity_id
_entity_poly.type
_entity_poly.pdbx_seq_one_letter_code
_entity_poly.pdbx_strand_id
1 'polypeptide(L)'
;MISMNGDQPSLNFHSLLKLIDMFHTHEASDPRDKVYALLNLAVHDNPAQLLRPDYELSWKQVFRQLIETFVSIDEDTKLHTWDDQRIAMIQTEGGLLGHVTEARGNKEIQSIGVEIWDTTPVRYRGRLSKYFSQGIKNFRLSRGAKDICAGDLLCVL
;
A
#
# COMPACT_ATOMS: atom_id res chain seq x y z
N MET A 1 8.33 46.36 11.66
CA MET A 1 8.82 45.47 10.59
C MET A 1 8.04 44.17 10.71
N ILE A 2 7.38 43.75 9.64
CA ILE A 2 6.19 42.89 9.64
C ILE A 2 6.52 41.47 10.13
N SER A 3 5.74 41.02 11.12
CA SER A 3 5.66 39.63 11.58
C SER A 3 4.99 38.78 10.50
N MET A 4 5.62 37.67 10.11
CA MET A 4 4.95 36.62 9.33
C MET A 4 4.91 35.36 10.18
N ASN A 5 3.83 35.24 10.97
CA ASN A 5 3.29 33.95 11.36
C ASN A 5 2.84 33.24 10.08
N GLY A 6 3.57 32.21 9.70
CA GLY A 6 3.08 31.20 8.78
C GLY A 6 3.41 29.87 9.41
N ASP A 7 2.39 29.18 9.94
CA ASP A 7 2.42 27.72 10.03
C ASP A 7 2.80 27.23 8.64
N GLN A 8 4.09 26.94 8.42
CA GLN A 8 4.46 26.08 7.33
C GLN A 8 3.83 24.74 7.69
N PRO A 9 2.91 24.20 6.87
CA PRO A 9 2.44 22.85 7.11
C PRO A 9 3.71 22.00 7.04
N SER A 10 4.10 21.43 8.19
CA SER A 10 5.15 20.43 8.26
C SER A 10 4.74 19.38 7.24
N LEU A 11 5.39 19.40 6.08
CA LEU A 11 5.15 18.47 5.00
C LEU A 11 5.63 17.13 5.55
N ASN A 12 4.74 16.43 6.26
CA ASN A 12 5.05 15.16 6.87
C ASN A 12 5.48 14.25 5.72
N PHE A 13 6.77 13.93 5.69
CA PHE A 13 7.36 13.14 4.64
C PHE A 13 6.75 11.74 4.72
N HIS A 14 5.89 11.44 3.76
CA HIS A 14 5.13 10.20 3.70
C HIS A 14 5.74 9.27 2.65
N SER A 15 5.70 7.96 2.88
CA SER A 15 6.00 6.98 1.83
C SER A 15 5.04 7.19 0.65
N LEU A 16 5.45 6.81 -0.55
CA LEU A 16 4.63 6.87 -1.76
C LEU A 16 3.30 6.13 -1.55
N LEU A 17 3.34 4.98 -0.86
CA LEU A 17 2.13 4.22 -0.49
C LEU A 17 1.18 5.07 0.35
N LYS A 18 1.69 5.81 1.34
CA LYS A 18 0.88 6.65 2.22
C LYS A 18 0.30 7.85 1.46
N LEU A 19 1.06 8.44 0.53
CA LEU A 19 0.56 9.51 -0.32
C LEU A 19 -0.55 9.01 -1.27
N ILE A 20 -0.39 7.84 -1.87
CA ILE A 20 -1.44 7.23 -2.72
C ILE A 20 -2.72 7.00 -1.91
N ASP A 21 -2.60 6.50 -0.69
CA ASP A 21 -3.71 6.28 0.23
C ASP A 21 -4.41 7.61 0.59
N MET A 22 -3.66 8.65 0.96
CA MET A 22 -4.20 9.97 1.29
C MET A 22 -4.92 10.63 0.11
N PHE A 23 -4.36 10.50 -1.10
CA PHE A 23 -4.87 11.14 -2.30
C PHE A 23 -5.72 10.21 -3.17
N HIS A 24 -6.17 9.04 -2.68
CA HIS A 24 -6.83 8.02 -3.50
C HIS A 24 -8.09 8.54 -4.25
N THR A 25 -8.86 9.46 -3.66
CA THR A 25 -10.04 10.09 -4.29
C THR A 25 -9.74 11.26 -5.21
N HIS A 26 -8.51 11.80 -5.20
CA HIS A 26 -8.16 12.93 -6.06
C HIS A 26 -7.98 12.44 -7.49
N GLU A 27 -8.50 13.20 -8.44
CA GLU A 27 -8.40 12.88 -9.86
C GLU A 27 -7.49 13.87 -10.57
N ALA A 28 -6.88 13.40 -11.66
CA ALA A 28 -6.15 14.22 -12.61
C ALA A 28 -6.71 13.94 -14.00
N SER A 29 -6.69 14.95 -14.87
CA SER A 29 -7.11 14.83 -16.27
C SER A 29 -6.32 13.74 -16.98
N ASP A 30 -5.00 13.69 -16.74
CA ASP A 30 -4.16 12.56 -17.06
C ASP A 30 -3.86 11.77 -15.76
N PRO A 31 -4.21 10.48 -15.64
CA PRO A 31 -3.95 9.70 -14.45
C PRO A 31 -2.44 9.57 -14.12
N ARG A 32 -1.54 9.75 -15.10
CA ARG A 32 -0.08 9.73 -14.92
C ARG A 32 0.40 10.94 -14.11
N ASP A 33 -0.22 12.11 -14.29
CA ASP A 33 0.11 13.35 -13.57
C ASP A 33 0.02 13.12 -12.05
N LYS A 34 -1.03 12.44 -11.61
CA LYS A 34 -1.22 12.10 -10.20
C LYS A 34 -0.06 11.25 -9.68
N VAL A 35 0.31 10.19 -10.41
CA VAL A 35 1.39 9.29 -10.01
C VAL A 35 2.71 10.05 -9.92
N TYR A 36 3.04 10.87 -10.91
CA TYR A 36 4.29 11.62 -10.94
C TYR A 36 4.34 12.76 -9.93
N ALA A 37 3.21 13.42 -9.65
CA ALA A 37 3.12 14.40 -8.58
C ALA A 37 3.37 13.76 -7.21
N LEU A 38 2.72 12.62 -6.92
CA LEU A 38 2.91 11.90 -5.65
C LEU A 38 4.34 11.32 -5.53
N LEU A 39 4.91 10.85 -6.63
CA LEU A 39 6.30 10.39 -6.68
C LEU A 39 7.28 11.50 -6.30
N ASN A 40 7.10 12.71 -6.83
CA ASN A 40 7.93 13.88 -6.49
C ASN A 40 7.74 14.35 -5.04
N LEU A 41 6.60 14.05 -4.41
CA LEU A 41 6.33 14.38 -3.01
C LEU A 41 6.83 13.30 -2.03
N ALA A 42 7.05 12.07 -2.49
CA ALA A 42 7.57 10.99 -1.66
C ALA A 42 9.06 11.24 -1.37
N VAL A 43 9.45 11.15 -0.09
CA VAL A 43 10.83 11.45 0.35
C VAL A 43 11.56 10.21 0.89
N HIS A 44 10.83 9.19 1.31
CA HIS A 44 11.40 8.00 1.96
C HIS A 44 11.54 6.78 1.06
N ASP A 45 10.77 6.73 -0.03
CA ASP A 45 10.89 5.64 -0.99
C ASP A 45 11.84 6.13 -2.09
N ASN A 46 12.80 5.28 -2.49
CA ASN A 46 13.55 5.48 -3.73
C ASN A 46 13.01 4.52 -4.81
N PRO A 47 11.74 4.67 -5.24
CA PRO A 47 11.19 3.85 -6.32
C PRO A 47 11.74 4.29 -7.68
N ALA A 48 12.62 5.31 -7.70
CA ALA A 48 13.14 5.95 -8.91
C ALA A 48 14.02 5.03 -9.77
N GLN A 49 14.27 3.78 -9.36
CA GLN A 49 14.80 2.76 -10.28
C GLN A 49 13.74 2.19 -11.23
N LEU A 50 12.49 2.04 -10.78
CA LEU A 50 11.40 1.45 -11.56
C LEU A 50 10.39 2.47 -12.10
N LEU A 51 10.18 3.58 -11.39
CA LEU A 51 9.17 4.57 -11.74
C LEU A 51 9.78 5.97 -11.87
N ARG A 52 9.69 6.56 -13.07
CA ARG A 52 10.09 7.94 -13.37
C ARG A 52 9.03 8.60 -14.27
N PRO A 53 8.92 9.93 -14.26
CA PRO A 53 8.09 10.65 -15.22
C PRO A 53 8.51 10.35 -16.65
N ASP A 54 7.63 9.68 -17.40
CA ASP A 54 7.80 9.35 -18.82
C ASP A 54 6.42 9.28 -19.49
N TYR A 55 6.07 10.33 -20.23
CA TYR A 55 4.77 10.44 -20.89
C TYR A 55 4.69 9.68 -22.23
N GLU A 56 5.79 9.06 -22.68
CA GLU A 56 5.75 8.10 -23.79
C GLU A 56 5.13 6.76 -23.34
N LEU A 57 5.12 6.48 -22.02
CA LEU A 57 4.46 5.32 -21.47
C LEU A 57 2.94 5.51 -21.41
N SER A 58 2.23 4.47 -21.83
CA SER A 58 0.78 4.35 -21.64
C SER A 58 0.41 4.22 -20.15
N TRP A 59 -0.83 4.56 -19.79
CA TRP A 59 -1.29 4.49 -18.40
C TRP A 59 -1.08 3.09 -17.79
N LYS A 60 -1.38 2.01 -18.53
CA LYS A 60 -1.19 0.64 -18.02
C LYS A 60 0.26 0.34 -17.66
N GLN A 61 1.23 0.92 -18.38
CA GLN A 61 2.65 0.71 -18.14
C GLN A 61 3.10 1.46 -16.88
N VAL A 62 2.70 2.72 -16.75
CA VAL A 62 2.98 3.53 -15.54
C VAL A 62 2.34 2.88 -14.31
N PHE A 63 1.09 2.44 -14.44
CA PHE A 63 0.38 1.82 -13.33
C PHE A 63 0.98 0.46 -12.94
N ARG A 64 1.48 -0.31 -13.91
CA ARG A 64 2.24 -1.53 -13.66
C ARG A 64 3.53 -1.26 -12.87
N GLN A 65 4.35 -0.31 -13.33
CA GLN A 65 5.58 0.08 -12.64
C GLN A 65 5.32 0.57 -11.21
N LEU A 66 4.21 1.29 -11.03
CA LEU A 66 3.79 1.73 -9.70
C LEU A 66 3.49 0.56 -8.77
N ILE A 67 2.80 -0.48 -9.24
CA ILE A 67 2.46 -1.65 -8.41
C ILE A 67 3.70 -2.48 -8.12
N GLU A 68 4.59 -2.63 -9.10
CA GLU A 68 5.89 -3.32 -8.97
C GLU A 68 6.82 -2.65 -7.95
N THR A 69 6.56 -1.39 -7.60
CA THR A 69 7.25 -0.71 -6.49
C THR A 69 6.86 -1.28 -5.12
N PHE A 70 5.65 -1.81 -4.97
CA PHE A 70 5.10 -2.28 -3.69
C PHE A 70 4.99 -3.80 -3.59
N VAL A 71 4.83 -4.47 -4.73
CA VAL A 71 4.61 -5.92 -4.82
C VAL A 71 5.78 -6.54 -5.55
N SER A 72 6.45 -7.49 -4.90
CA SER A 72 7.44 -8.33 -5.56
C SER A 72 6.74 -9.33 -6.48
N ILE A 73 6.94 -9.20 -7.78
CA ILE A 73 6.43 -10.14 -8.78
C ILE A 73 7.47 -11.23 -8.95
N ASP A 74 7.14 -12.45 -8.52
CA ASP A 74 7.93 -13.65 -8.82
C ASP A 74 7.42 -14.34 -10.10
N GLU A 75 8.02 -15.48 -10.46
CA GLU A 75 7.67 -16.23 -11.68
C GLU A 75 6.22 -16.73 -11.71
N ASP A 76 5.59 -16.87 -10.55
CA ASP A 76 4.21 -17.34 -10.40
C ASP A 76 3.20 -16.18 -10.32
N THR A 77 3.68 -14.95 -10.19
CA THR A 77 2.85 -13.75 -10.08
C THR A 77 2.59 -13.13 -11.45
N LYS A 78 1.31 -12.96 -11.79
CA LYS A 78 0.88 -12.23 -13.01
C LYS A 78 0.20 -10.93 -12.63
N LEU A 79 0.73 -9.82 -13.13
CA LEU A 79 0.15 -8.49 -12.99
C LEU A 79 -0.50 -8.04 -14.31
N HIS A 80 -1.79 -7.75 -14.26
CA HIS A 80 -2.56 -7.22 -15.38
C HIS A 80 -3.03 -5.79 -15.07
N THR A 81 -2.84 -4.90 -16.04
CA THR A 81 -3.20 -3.48 -16.00
C THR A 81 -3.78 -3.07 -17.35
N TRP A 82 -4.64 -2.05 -17.37
CA TRP A 82 -5.34 -1.59 -18.57
C TRP A 82 -5.28 -0.07 -18.70
N ASP A 83 -5.36 0.44 -19.93
CA ASP A 83 -5.24 1.88 -20.21
C ASP A 83 -6.53 2.64 -19.88
N ASP A 84 -7.67 1.97 -19.94
CA ASP A 84 -9.02 2.50 -19.70
C ASP A 84 -9.50 2.28 -18.25
N GLN A 85 -8.71 1.61 -17.40
CA GLN A 85 -9.10 1.27 -16.04
C GLN A 85 -8.04 1.67 -15.01
N ARG A 86 -8.50 2.13 -13.85
CA ARG A 86 -7.66 2.39 -12.66
C ARG A 86 -7.69 1.19 -11.70
N ILE A 87 -7.74 -0.02 -12.25
CA ILE A 87 -7.77 -1.29 -11.52
C ILE A 87 -6.61 -2.15 -12.03
N ALA A 88 -5.98 -2.87 -11.12
CA ALA A 88 -4.98 -3.87 -11.46
C ALA A 88 -5.38 -5.21 -10.86
N MET A 89 -5.09 -6.28 -11.59
CA MET A 89 -5.30 -7.64 -11.13
C MET A 89 -3.95 -8.31 -10.90
N ILE A 90 -3.73 -8.74 -9.66
CA ILE A 90 -2.58 -9.54 -9.26
C ILE A 90 -3.07 -10.98 -9.10
N GLN A 91 -2.55 -11.89 -9.90
CA GLN A 91 -2.80 -13.32 -9.79
C GLN A 91 -1.53 -13.97 -9.25
N THR A 92 -1.57 -14.48 -8.03
CA THR A 92 -0.45 -15.15 -7.35
C THR A 92 -0.97 -16.26 -6.46
N GLU A 93 -0.10 -17.19 -6.09
CA GLU A 93 -0.37 -18.09 -4.96
C GLU A 93 -0.28 -17.27 -3.66
N GLY A 94 -1.35 -17.29 -2.86
CA GLY A 94 -1.39 -16.59 -1.58
C GLY A 94 -1.83 -17.50 -0.45
N GLY A 95 -1.82 -16.98 0.77
CA GLY A 95 -2.24 -17.71 1.96
C GLY A 95 -3.07 -16.85 2.89
N LEU A 96 -4.21 -17.37 3.35
CA LEU A 96 -4.94 -16.80 4.47
C LEU A 96 -4.12 -17.02 5.74
N LEU A 97 -3.78 -15.92 6.41
CA LEU A 97 -3.04 -15.93 7.67
C LEU A 97 -3.98 -15.83 8.86
N GLY A 98 -5.16 -15.25 8.71
CA GLY A 98 -6.03 -14.99 9.85
C GLY A 98 -7.15 -14.02 9.55
N HIS A 99 -7.80 -13.57 10.61
CA HIS A 99 -8.81 -12.51 10.53
C HIS A 99 -8.68 -11.52 11.68
N VAL A 100 -9.17 -10.32 11.45
CA VAL A 100 -9.22 -9.23 12.42
C VAL A 100 -10.34 -9.54 13.42
N THR A 101 -9.99 -9.69 14.69
CA THR A 101 -10.94 -9.94 15.78
C THR A 101 -11.45 -8.63 16.38
N GLU A 102 -10.61 -7.60 16.41
CA GLU A 102 -10.96 -6.28 16.90
C GLU A 102 -10.18 -5.19 16.19
N ALA A 103 -10.80 -4.02 16.07
CA ALA A 103 -10.18 -2.84 15.49
C ALA A 103 -10.59 -1.60 16.29
N ARG A 104 -9.60 -0.84 16.77
CA ARG A 104 -9.81 0.42 17.52
C ARG A 104 -8.75 1.43 17.10
N GLY A 105 -9.10 2.72 17.05
CA GLY A 105 -8.14 3.72 16.62
C GLY A 105 -8.68 5.13 16.62
N ASN A 106 -7.81 6.08 16.26
CA ASN A 106 -8.17 7.46 16.00
C ASN A 106 -7.99 7.76 14.49
N LYS A 107 -7.99 9.04 14.10
CA LYS A 107 -7.90 9.43 12.69
C LYS A 107 -6.56 9.08 12.02
N GLU A 108 -5.51 8.82 12.79
CA GLU A 108 -4.15 8.63 12.26
C GLU A 108 -3.63 7.21 12.43
N ILE A 109 -3.97 6.56 13.56
CA ILE A 109 -3.42 5.26 13.95
C ILE A 109 -4.56 4.32 14.31
N GLN A 110 -4.44 3.08 13.83
CA GLN A 110 -5.33 1.99 14.16
C GLN A 110 -4.56 0.85 14.85
N SER A 111 -5.10 0.38 15.96
CA SER A 111 -4.69 -0.84 16.65
C SER A 111 -5.67 -1.95 16.28
N ILE A 112 -5.15 -3.06 15.77
CA ILE A 112 -5.96 -4.21 15.37
C ILE A 112 -5.46 -5.48 16.08
N GLY A 113 -6.40 -6.30 16.54
CA GLY A 113 -6.15 -7.66 16.97
C GLY A 113 -6.41 -8.58 15.79
N VAL A 114 -5.48 -9.47 15.47
CA VAL A 114 -5.61 -10.47 14.40
C VAL A 114 -5.40 -11.84 15.01
N GLU A 115 -6.38 -12.73 14.86
CA GLU A 115 -6.20 -14.14 15.14
C GLU A 115 -5.48 -14.80 13.97
N ILE A 116 -4.24 -15.22 14.21
CA ILE A 116 -3.42 -15.91 13.22
C ILE A 116 -3.71 -17.41 13.27
N TRP A 117 -4.01 -17.98 12.11
CA TRP A 117 -4.26 -19.40 11.88
C TRP A 117 -2.99 -20.13 11.44
N ASP A 118 -2.90 -21.44 11.72
CA ASP A 118 -1.85 -22.31 11.17
C ASP A 118 -2.23 -22.83 9.77
N THR A 119 -2.73 -21.94 8.90
CA THR A 119 -3.11 -22.22 7.51
C THR A 119 -2.10 -21.69 6.51
N THR A 120 -0.96 -21.18 6.99
CA THR A 120 0.08 -20.62 6.12
C THR A 120 0.62 -21.71 5.18
N PRO A 121 0.59 -21.51 3.85
CA PRO A 121 1.10 -22.52 2.91
C PRO A 121 2.58 -22.84 3.18
N VAL A 122 2.99 -24.08 2.90
CA VAL A 122 4.35 -24.59 3.20
C VAL A 122 5.44 -23.66 2.65
N ARG A 123 5.23 -23.10 1.46
CA ARG A 123 6.14 -22.13 0.80
C ARG A 123 6.44 -20.89 1.67
N TYR A 124 5.48 -20.45 2.49
CA TYR A 124 5.62 -19.26 3.34
C TYR A 124 5.93 -19.59 4.80
N ARG A 125 5.73 -20.83 5.25
CA ARG A 125 5.86 -21.24 6.67
C ARG A 125 7.23 -20.90 7.25
N GLY A 126 8.32 -21.10 6.50
CA GLY A 126 9.67 -20.74 6.96
C GLY A 126 9.92 -19.23 7.10
N ARG A 127 9.39 -18.42 6.17
CA ARG A 127 9.58 -16.95 6.19
C ARG A 127 8.67 -16.26 7.21
N LEU A 128 7.44 -16.77 7.37
CA LEU A 128 6.40 -16.13 8.17
C LEU A 128 6.27 -16.68 9.59
N SER A 129 6.65 -17.93 9.86
CA SER A 129 6.54 -18.52 11.22
C SER A 129 7.23 -17.69 12.31
N LYS A 130 8.30 -16.97 11.97
CA LYS A 130 8.99 -16.05 12.89
C LYS A 130 8.17 -14.81 13.27
N TYR A 131 7.25 -14.39 12.40
CA TYR A 131 6.44 -13.17 12.57
C TYR A 131 4.99 -13.47 12.98
N PHE A 132 4.47 -14.61 12.53
CA PHE A 132 3.07 -15.00 12.65
C PHE A 132 2.97 -16.38 13.27
N SER A 133 3.19 -16.45 14.58
CA SER A 133 2.83 -17.64 15.37
C SER A 133 1.34 -17.64 15.66
N GLN A 134 0.75 -18.85 15.69
CA GLN A 134 -0.68 -19.05 15.95
C GLN A 134 -1.14 -18.31 17.22
N GLY A 135 -2.35 -17.76 17.15
CA GLY A 135 -2.98 -17.01 18.23
C GLY A 135 -3.17 -15.54 17.91
N ILE A 136 -3.64 -14.77 18.89
CA ILE A 136 -3.96 -13.36 18.71
C ILE A 136 -2.68 -12.52 18.75
N LYS A 137 -2.51 -11.70 17.71
CA LYS A 137 -1.43 -10.71 17.58
C LYS A 137 -2.01 -9.32 17.44
N ASN A 138 -1.42 -8.36 18.15
CA ASN A 138 -1.82 -6.97 18.07
C ASN A 138 -0.85 -6.20 17.17
N PHE A 139 -1.41 -5.50 16.19
CA PHE A 139 -0.66 -4.65 15.27
C PHE A 139 -1.10 -3.20 15.44
N ARG A 140 -0.16 -2.28 15.22
CA ARG A 140 -0.42 -0.85 15.22
C ARG A 140 0.02 -0.30 13.87
N LEU A 141 -0.94 0.21 13.12
CA LEU A 141 -0.78 0.61 11.73
C LEU A 141 -1.24 2.05 11.54
N SER A 142 -0.68 2.74 10.55
CA SER A 142 -1.24 4.02 10.10
C SER A 142 -2.61 3.75 9.47
N ARG A 143 -3.59 4.59 9.79
CA ARG A 143 -4.94 4.47 9.24
C ARG A 143 -4.92 4.75 7.74
N GLY A 144 -5.56 3.85 6.98
CA GLY A 144 -5.71 3.97 5.54
C GLY A 144 -6.92 4.81 5.14
N ALA A 145 -7.15 4.89 3.83
CA ALA A 145 -8.35 5.42 3.20
C ALA A 145 -9.62 4.67 3.61
N LYS A 146 -9.48 3.36 3.83
CA LYS A 146 -10.53 2.48 4.33
C LYS A 146 -10.13 1.96 5.71
N ASP A 147 -11.13 1.84 6.57
CA ASP A 147 -10.96 1.27 7.89
C ASP A 147 -10.81 -0.25 7.81
N ILE A 148 -9.91 -0.76 8.64
CA ILE A 148 -9.86 -2.18 8.97
C ILE A 148 -10.92 -2.45 10.03
N CYS A 149 -11.75 -3.46 9.82
CA CYS A 149 -12.87 -3.81 10.67
C CYS A 149 -12.73 -5.24 11.20
N ALA A 150 -13.39 -5.52 12.32
CA ALA A 150 -13.54 -6.90 12.78
C ALA A 150 -14.23 -7.74 11.68
N GLY A 151 -13.67 -8.92 11.40
CA GLY A 151 -14.08 -9.78 10.29
C GLY A 151 -13.24 -9.64 9.02
N ASP A 152 -12.43 -8.59 8.88
CA ASP A 152 -11.51 -8.47 7.74
C ASP A 152 -10.44 -9.57 7.76
N LEU A 153 -9.97 -9.98 6.59
CA LEU A 153 -9.00 -11.06 6.44
C LEU A 153 -7.57 -10.53 6.30
N LEU A 154 -6.62 -11.21 6.94
CA LEU A 154 -5.20 -11.00 6.71
C LEU A 154 -4.68 -12.10 5.78
N CYS A 155 -4.09 -11.69 4.66
CA CYS A 155 -3.51 -12.59 3.66
C CYS A 155 -2.05 -12.24 3.39
N VAL A 156 -1.27 -13.24 2.97
CA VAL A 156 0.00 -13.05 2.27
C VAL A 156 -0.19 -13.32 0.78
N LEU A 157 0.48 -12.53 -0.05
CA LEU A 157 0.57 -12.64 -1.50
C LEU A 157 2.01 -12.99 -1.89
#